data_AF-A0AA35VBN6-F1
#
_entry.id   AF-A0AA35VBN6-F1
#
_cell.length_a   1.000
_cell.length_b   1.000
_cell.length_c   1.000
_cell.angle_alpha   90.00
_cell.angle_beta   90.00
_cell.angle_gamma   90.00
#
_symmetry.space_group_name_H-M   'P 1'
#
loop_
_entity.id
_entity.type
_entity.pdbx_description
1 polymer ?
#
loop_
_entity_poly.entity_id
_entity_poly.type
_entity_poly.pdbx_seq_one_letter_code
_entity_poly.pdbx_strand_id
1 'polypeptide(L)'
;MNRPAYRCSGGALLSTFNMESNLRPIPAVKPVAPYLGGKRNLASRIIDRLREFPHQNYVEPFVGMGGVFLRRPFYVECEVINDLNRDVANLFRILQRHYVALMDELRWRITSRDEFERLVAAEANSLTDLERAARFLYLQRTAFGGKISGRNFGVSLRSARFDVQALGAVLEDVHRRLSRVVIECLPWQDVIRRYDRRETLFYLDPPYWGCERDYAAPFSRDQFEEMATTLRGLKGRFILSLNDRPEVRDVFAGFTIEGIDVAYSVARKASDQGRFKEVLISN
;
A
#
# COMPACT_ATOMS: atom_id res chain seq x y z
N MET A 1 -34.27 -44.16 46.89
CA MET A 1 -34.20 -42.86 46.20
C MET A 1 -33.09 -42.92 45.16
N ASN A 2 -33.48 -43.14 43.91
CA ASN A 2 -32.61 -43.27 42.73
C ASN A 2 -32.06 -41.91 42.31
N ARG A 3 -30.75 -41.83 42.05
CA ARG A 3 -30.15 -40.75 41.24
C ARG A 3 -30.00 -41.24 39.80
N PRO A 4 -30.47 -40.52 38.76
CA PRO A 4 -30.23 -40.91 37.39
C PRO A 4 -28.86 -40.41 36.91
N ALA A 5 -28.17 -41.27 36.18
CA ALA A 5 -26.99 -40.94 35.39
C ALA A 5 -27.42 -40.20 34.12
N TYR A 6 -26.84 -39.03 33.85
CA TYR A 6 -26.96 -38.37 32.54
C TYR A 6 -25.71 -38.64 31.71
N ARG A 7 -25.90 -39.39 30.62
CA ARG A 7 -24.97 -39.53 29.51
C ARG A 7 -24.90 -38.20 28.75
N CYS A 8 -23.71 -37.63 28.61
CA CYS A 8 -23.45 -36.61 27.60
C CYS A 8 -22.98 -37.29 26.31
N SER A 9 -23.93 -37.56 25.42
CA SER A 9 -23.68 -37.75 24.00
C SER A 9 -23.75 -36.38 23.32
N GLY A 10 -22.60 -35.77 23.05
CA GLY A 10 -22.49 -34.51 22.30
C GLY A 10 -21.62 -34.75 21.07
N GLY A 11 -22.27 -34.90 19.92
CA GLY A 11 -21.61 -35.11 18.64
C GLY A 11 -20.63 -34.00 18.30
N ALA A 12 -19.55 -34.38 17.62
CA ALA A 12 -18.64 -33.46 16.96
C ALA A 12 -19.43 -32.67 15.90
N LEU A 13 -19.91 -31.48 16.26
CA LEU A 13 -20.27 -30.45 15.31
C LEU A 13 -18.96 -29.99 14.66
N LEU A 14 -18.67 -30.57 13.49
CA LEU A 14 -17.85 -29.92 12.49
C LEU A 14 -18.48 -28.55 12.24
N SER A 15 -17.93 -27.52 12.89
CA SER A 15 -18.18 -26.13 12.58
C SER A 15 -17.77 -25.92 11.14
N THR A 16 -18.75 -26.04 10.24
CA THR A 16 -18.70 -25.40 8.94
C THR A 16 -18.55 -23.91 9.23
N PHE A 17 -17.33 -23.40 9.08
CA PHE A 17 -17.02 -21.98 9.13
C PHE A 17 -17.77 -21.31 7.96
N ASN A 18 -19.03 -20.95 8.20
CA ASN A 18 -19.82 -20.19 7.25
C ASN A 18 -19.39 -18.73 7.41
N MET A 19 -18.33 -18.36 6.70
CA MET A 19 -17.76 -17.01 6.74
C MET A 19 -18.68 -16.07 5.93
N GLU A 20 -19.77 -15.62 6.54
CA GLU A 20 -20.44 -14.40 6.10
C GLU A 20 -19.38 -13.29 5.96
N SER A 21 -19.44 -12.48 4.91
CA SER A 21 -18.34 -11.58 4.57
C SER A 21 -18.05 -10.59 5.72
N ASN A 22 -16.90 -10.75 6.39
CA ASN A 22 -16.44 -9.87 7.47
C ASN A 22 -16.05 -8.44 7.01
N LEU A 23 -16.36 -8.10 5.76
CA LEU A 23 -16.01 -6.82 5.14
C LEU A 23 -17.03 -5.76 5.58
N ARG A 24 -16.57 -4.76 6.32
CA ARG A 24 -17.40 -3.66 6.82
C ARG A 24 -17.24 -2.44 5.91
N PRO A 25 -18.32 -1.84 5.38
CA PRO A 25 -18.20 -0.70 4.48
C PRO A 25 -17.48 0.51 5.11
N ILE A 26 -16.67 1.21 4.31
CA ILE A 26 -16.07 2.51 4.66
C ILE A 26 -15.90 3.34 3.39
N PRO A 27 -16.01 4.69 3.43
CA PRO A 27 -15.77 5.51 2.25
C PRO A 27 -14.36 5.32 1.69
N ALA A 28 -14.25 5.23 0.37
CA ALA A 28 -12.96 5.22 -0.31
C ALA A 28 -12.29 6.60 -0.21
N VAL A 29 -11.02 6.62 0.18
CA VAL A 29 -10.22 7.82 0.40
C VAL A 29 -9.13 7.94 -0.66
N LYS A 30 -8.82 9.18 -1.05
CA LYS A 30 -7.73 9.46 -1.99
C LYS A 30 -6.39 9.49 -1.23
N PRO A 31 -5.30 8.93 -1.80
CA PRO A 31 -3.95 9.16 -1.29
C PRO A 31 -3.59 10.65 -1.16
N VAL A 32 -2.84 10.97 -0.12
CA VAL A 32 -2.35 12.32 0.21
C VAL A 32 -1.35 12.87 -0.81
N ALA A 33 -0.73 12.01 -1.61
CA ALA A 33 0.14 12.39 -2.72
C ALA A 33 0.13 11.30 -3.81
N PRO A 34 0.49 11.65 -5.06
CA PRO A 34 0.88 10.66 -6.05
C PRO A 34 2.10 9.85 -5.55
N TYR A 35 2.16 8.59 -5.93
CA TYR A 35 3.34 7.74 -5.74
C TYR A 35 3.71 7.12 -7.09
N LEU A 36 4.99 6.76 -7.24
CA LEU A 36 5.48 6.01 -8.41
C LEU A 36 4.59 4.78 -8.65
N GLY A 37 4.27 4.54 -9.93
CA GLY A 37 3.36 3.44 -10.33
C GLY A 37 1.88 3.82 -10.30
N GLY A 38 1.47 4.93 -10.91
CA GLY A 38 0.10 5.47 -10.94
C GLY A 38 -1.02 4.48 -11.29
N LYS A 39 -1.45 3.69 -10.31
CA LYS A 39 -2.34 2.54 -10.45
C LYS A 39 -3.79 2.85 -10.05
N ARG A 40 -4.32 4.02 -10.42
CA ARG A 40 -5.73 4.35 -10.09
C ARG A 40 -6.70 3.37 -10.75
N ASN A 41 -6.43 2.97 -12.00
CA ASN A 41 -7.27 2.00 -12.73
C ASN A 41 -7.04 0.56 -12.26
N LEU A 42 -5.82 0.23 -11.84
CA LEU A 42 -5.51 -1.08 -11.30
C LEU A 42 -6.09 -1.30 -9.91
N ALA A 43 -6.14 -0.25 -9.07
CA ALA A 43 -6.64 -0.34 -7.71
C ALA A 43 -8.05 -0.96 -7.65
N SER A 44 -8.93 -0.64 -8.60
CA SER A 44 -10.27 -1.26 -8.66
C SER A 44 -10.18 -2.77 -8.86
N ARG A 45 -9.38 -3.24 -9.84
CA ARG A 45 -9.21 -4.67 -10.12
C ARG A 45 -8.60 -5.41 -8.93
N ILE A 46 -7.59 -4.82 -8.30
CA ILE A 46 -7.01 -5.39 -7.08
C ILE A 46 -8.07 -5.47 -5.98
N ILE A 47 -8.79 -4.39 -5.71
CA ILE A 47 -9.84 -4.34 -4.67
C ILE A 47 -10.92 -5.40 -4.93
N ASP A 48 -11.32 -5.61 -6.18
CA ASP A 48 -12.27 -6.66 -6.54
C ASP A 48 -11.69 -8.05 -6.23
N ARG A 49 -10.43 -8.33 -6.57
CA ARG A 49 -9.77 -9.58 -6.19
C ARG A 49 -9.62 -9.74 -4.68
N LEU A 50 -9.34 -8.66 -3.93
CA LEU A 50 -9.29 -8.71 -2.47
C LEU A 50 -10.64 -9.10 -1.84
N ARG A 51 -11.77 -8.80 -2.49
CA ARG A 51 -13.11 -9.18 -2.00
C ARG A 51 -13.39 -10.67 -2.14
N GLU A 52 -12.73 -11.35 -3.08
CA GLU A 52 -12.93 -12.78 -3.34
C GLU A 52 -12.34 -13.67 -2.24
N PHE A 53 -11.38 -13.14 -1.46
CA PHE A 53 -10.75 -13.85 -0.36
C PHE A 53 -11.34 -13.36 0.96
N PRO A 54 -12.25 -14.09 1.61
CA PRO A 54 -12.74 -13.66 2.91
C PRO A 54 -11.61 -13.81 3.97
N HIS A 55 -11.42 -12.76 4.77
CA HIS A 55 -10.30 -12.58 5.70
C HIS A 55 -10.73 -11.75 6.92
N GLN A 56 -9.99 -11.85 8.02
CA GLN A 56 -10.19 -11.05 9.24
C GLN A 56 -9.08 -10.01 9.43
N ASN A 57 -7.87 -10.32 8.96
CA ASN A 57 -6.72 -9.42 9.00
C ASN A 57 -6.33 -9.01 7.58
N TYR A 58 -6.02 -7.74 7.39
CA TYR A 58 -5.48 -7.23 6.13
C TYR A 58 -4.16 -6.52 6.36
N VAL A 59 -3.15 -6.87 5.57
CA VAL A 59 -1.79 -6.36 5.75
C VAL A 59 -1.23 -5.90 4.40
N GLU A 60 -0.74 -4.66 4.34
CA GLU A 60 0.05 -4.15 3.19
C GLU A 60 1.52 -3.95 3.59
N PRO A 61 2.43 -4.89 3.30
CA PRO A 61 3.85 -4.75 3.64
C PRO A 61 4.57 -3.61 2.90
N PHE A 62 4.01 -3.13 1.79
CA PHE A 62 4.57 -2.10 0.91
C PHE A 62 3.50 -1.03 0.58
N VAL A 63 2.97 -0.36 1.61
CA VAL A 63 1.81 0.53 1.45
C VAL A 63 2.07 1.73 0.52
N GLY A 64 3.30 2.24 0.46
CA GLY A 64 3.60 3.49 -0.24
C GLY A 64 2.69 4.62 0.23
N MET A 65 2.01 5.30 -0.69
CA MET A 65 1.00 6.33 -0.33
C MET A 65 -0.41 5.76 -0.06
N GLY A 66 -0.56 4.46 0.15
CA GLY A 66 -1.85 3.83 0.45
C GLY A 66 -2.75 3.71 -0.78
N GLY A 67 -2.17 3.38 -1.93
CA GLY A 67 -2.86 3.38 -3.21
C GLY A 67 -4.08 2.45 -3.25
N VAL A 68 -3.94 1.24 -2.71
CA VAL A 68 -5.01 0.26 -2.57
C VAL A 68 -5.69 0.43 -1.21
N PHE A 69 -4.92 0.44 -0.12
CA PHE A 69 -5.43 0.58 1.25
C PHE A 69 -6.50 1.68 1.42
N LEU A 70 -6.20 2.91 0.99
CA LEU A 70 -7.09 4.05 1.19
C LEU A 70 -8.31 4.00 0.25
N ARG A 71 -8.15 3.43 -0.94
CA ARG A 71 -9.24 3.34 -1.93
C ARG A 71 -10.18 2.17 -1.68
N ARG A 72 -9.76 1.20 -0.88
CA ARG A 72 -10.55 0.01 -0.53
C ARG A 72 -11.82 0.44 0.24
N PRO A 73 -13.03 0.22 -0.30
CA PRO A 73 -14.28 0.73 0.29
C PRO A 73 -14.81 -0.17 1.42
N PHE A 74 -13.92 -0.90 2.08
CA PHE A 74 -14.23 -1.76 3.21
C PHE A 74 -13.01 -1.92 4.11
N TYR A 75 -13.27 -2.22 5.38
CA TYR A 75 -12.27 -2.60 6.37
C TYR A 75 -12.62 -3.94 7.00
N VAL A 76 -11.64 -4.53 7.68
CA VAL A 76 -11.78 -5.79 8.43
C VAL A 76 -11.39 -5.57 9.89
N GLU A 77 -11.36 -6.63 10.69
CA GLU A 77 -11.13 -6.51 12.14
C GLU A 77 -9.76 -5.92 12.48
N CYS A 78 -8.72 -6.40 11.81
CA CYS A 78 -7.35 -5.91 11.99
C CYS A 78 -6.77 -5.43 10.65
N GLU A 79 -6.30 -4.18 10.62
CA GLU A 79 -5.65 -3.60 9.45
C GLU A 79 -4.25 -3.11 9.82
N VAL A 80 -3.26 -3.53 9.02
CA VAL A 80 -1.86 -3.17 9.21
C VAL A 80 -1.31 -2.61 7.90
N ILE A 81 -0.62 -1.48 7.98
CA ILE A 81 0.16 -0.94 6.86
C ILE A 81 1.62 -0.84 7.27
N ASN A 82 2.51 -1.08 6.32
CA ASN A 82 3.95 -0.98 6.51
C ASN A 82 4.61 -0.35 5.29
N ASP A 83 5.67 0.42 5.53
CA ASP A 83 6.64 0.78 4.50
C ASP A 83 8.03 0.81 5.12
N LEU A 84 9.05 0.38 4.37
CA LEU A 84 10.44 0.49 4.83
C LEU A 84 10.91 1.96 4.85
N ASN A 85 10.31 2.82 4.01
CA ASN A 85 10.62 4.24 4.00
C ASN A 85 10.04 4.93 5.25
N ARG A 86 10.93 5.31 6.16
CA ARG A 86 10.58 6.03 7.40
C ARG A 86 9.82 7.32 7.17
N ASP A 87 9.99 8.00 6.04
CA ASP A 87 9.23 9.23 5.74
C ASP A 87 7.74 8.94 5.51
N VAL A 88 7.42 7.78 4.92
CA VAL A 88 6.04 7.31 4.72
C VAL A 88 5.38 6.99 6.05
N ALA A 89 6.03 6.15 6.86
CA ALA A 89 5.54 5.79 8.18
C ALA A 89 5.41 7.04 9.09
N ASN A 90 6.38 7.95 9.03
CA ASN A 90 6.33 9.21 9.76
C ASN A 90 5.14 10.08 9.34
N LEU A 91 4.90 10.24 8.03
CA LEU A 91 3.76 11.00 7.53
C LEU A 91 2.42 10.46 8.05
N PHE A 92 2.18 9.15 7.95
CA PHE A 92 0.92 8.57 8.43
C PHE A 92 0.80 8.64 9.96
N ARG A 93 1.89 8.47 10.70
CA ARG A 93 1.90 8.64 12.16
C ARG A 93 1.60 10.07 12.59
N ILE A 94 2.19 11.08 11.93
CA ILE A 94 1.91 12.49 12.18
C ILE A 94 0.46 12.83 11.82
N LEU A 95 -0.06 12.31 10.71
CA LEU A 95 -1.48 12.46 10.37
C LEU A 95 -2.40 11.86 11.44
N GLN A 96 -2.03 10.73 12.05
CA GLN A 96 -2.84 10.10 13.10
C GLN A 96 -2.76 10.86 14.43
N ARG A 97 -1.57 11.32 14.85
CA ARG A 97 -1.33 11.90 16.19
C ARG A 97 -1.42 13.43 16.26
N HIS A 98 -1.05 14.11 15.18
CA HIS A 98 -0.78 15.55 15.17
C HIS A 98 -1.40 16.23 13.95
N TYR A 99 -2.59 15.76 13.50
CA TYR A 99 -3.30 16.30 12.33
C TYR A 99 -3.41 17.84 12.37
N VAL A 100 -3.87 18.42 13.49
CA VAL A 100 -4.05 19.87 13.63
C VAL A 100 -2.71 20.61 13.48
N ALA A 101 -1.64 20.13 14.13
CA ALA A 101 -0.32 20.75 14.03
C ALA A 101 0.25 20.65 12.61
N LEU A 102 0.01 19.53 11.91
CA LEU A 102 0.40 19.37 10.51
C LEU A 102 -0.37 20.36 9.61
N MET A 103 -1.68 20.53 9.83
CA MET A 103 -2.46 21.50 9.08
C MET A 103 -1.94 22.93 9.30
N ASP A 104 -1.59 23.27 10.54
CA ASP A 104 -1.01 24.58 10.86
C ASP A 104 0.35 24.81 10.19
N GLU A 105 1.23 23.80 10.20
CA GLU A 105 2.54 23.82 9.53
C GLU A 105 2.41 23.98 8.00
N LEU A 106 1.32 23.48 7.42
CA LEU A 106 1.09 23.53 5.97
C LEU A 106 0.33 24.79 5.52
N ARG A 107 -0.38 25.49 6.42
CA ARG A 107 -1.44 26.46 6.04
C ARG A 107 -0.98 27.63 5.15
N TRP A 108 0.29 28.00 5.24
CA TRP A 108 0.88 29.10 4.44
C TRP A 108 1.76 28.61 3.28
N ARG A 109 1.92 27.30 3.11
CA ARG A 109 2.79 26.75 2.07
C ARG A 109 2.14 26.90 0.70
N ILE A 110 2.87 27.50 -0.22
CA ILE A 110 2.50 27.63 -1.63
C ILE A 110 3.43 26.80 -2.52
N THR A 111 3.00 26.56 -3.76
CA THR A 111 3.89 25.92 -4.74
C THR A 111 4.98 26.91 -5.17
N SER A 112 6.24 26.62 -4.85
CA SER A 112 7.41 27.44 -5.21
C SER A 112 8.57 26.53 -5.61
N ARG A 113 9.25 26.89 -6.69
CA ARG A 113 10.44 26.17 -7.17
C ARG A 113 11.60 26.34 -6.19
N ASP A 114 11.87 27.57 -5.76
CA ASP A 114 12.95 27.86 -4.83
C ASP A 114 12.76 27.13 -3.50
N GLU A 115 11.51 27.08 -3.00
CA GLU A 115 11.19 26.33 -1.79
C GLU A 115 11.36 24.82 -1.99
N PHE A 116 10.95 24.30 -3.15
CA PHE A 116 11.19 22.90 -3.49
C PHE A 116 12.70 22.57 -3.49
N GLU A 117 13.52 23.39 -4.16
CA GLU A 117 14.97 23.19 -4.24
C GLU A 117 15.63 23.31 -2.86
N ARG A 118 15.22 24.29 -2.06
CA ARG A 118 15.64 24.44 -0.66
C ARG A 118 15.31 23.21 0.17
N LEU A 119 14.08 22.69 0.06
CA LEU A 119 13.66 21.50 0.80
C LEU A 119 14.34 20.23 0.28
N VAL A 120 14.62 20.11 -1.01
CA VAL A 120 15.42 18.99 -1.55
C VAL A 120 16.81 18.98 -0.93
N ALA A 121 17.46 20.15 -0.82
CA ALA A 121 18.80 20.30 -0.24
C ALA A 121 18.83 20.18 1.30
N ALA A 122 17.68 20.29 1.98
CA ALA A 122 17.62 20.22 3.44
C ALA A 122 17.93 18.80 3.96
N GLU A 123 18.80 18.75 4.97
CA GLU A 123 19.14 17.54 5.73
C GLU A 123 17.91 17.03 6.50
N ALA A 124 17.37 15.87 6.10
CA ALA A 124 16.13 15.36 6.70
C ALA A 124 16.28 15.00 8.19
N ASN A 125 17.50 14.70 8.64
CA ASN A 125 17.77 14.28 10.03
C ASN A 125 17.89 15.45 11.01
N SER A 126 17.94 16.70 10.53
CA SER A 126 17.91 17.88 11.40
C SER A 126 16.49 18.40 11.67
N LEU A 127 15.48 17.81 11.04
CA LEU A 127 14.09 18.21 11.16
C LEU A 127 13.38 17.41 12.26
N THR A 128 12.44 18.06 12.95
CA THR A 128 11.44 17.37 13.77
C THR A 128 10.59 16.44 12.91
N ASP A 129 9.92 15.47 13.53
CA ASP A 129 9.02 14.56 12.82
C ASP A 129 7.89 15.29 12.07
N LEU A 130 7.39 16.39 12.65
CA LEU A 130 6.36 17.23 12.05
C LEU A 130 6.87 17.93 10.78
N GLU A 131 8.01 18.62 10.88
CA GLU A 131 8.66 19.30 9.75
C GLU A 131 9.05 18.31 8.66
N ARG A 132 9.53 17.13 9.06
CA ARG A 132 9.90 16.04 8.15
C ARG A 132 8.69 15.50 7.39
N ALA A 133 7.54 15.33 8.06
CA ALA A 133 6.28 14.95 7.41
C ALA A 133 5.79 16.03 6.44
N ALA A 134 5.79 17.30 6.86
CA ALA A 134 5.40 18.44 6.02
C ALA A 134 6.29 18.57 4.79
N ARG A 135 7.62 18.49 4.97
CA ARG A 135 8.61 18.46 3.89
C ARG A 135 8.36 17.31 2.93
N PHE A 136 8.21 16.09 3.44
CA PHE A 136 8.01 14.91 2.60
C PHE A 136 6.75 15.03 1.76
N LEU A 137 5.62 15.43 2.36
CA LEU A 137 4.37 15.66 1.65
C LEU A 137 4.50 16.76 0.58
N TYR A 138 5.15 17.88 0.91
CA TYR A 138 5.40 18.97 -0.04
C TYR A 138 6.16 18.48 -1.27
N LEU A 139 7.29 17.78 -1.04
CA LEU A 139 8.13 17.26 -2.11
C LEU A 139 7.40 16.21 -2.96
N GLN A 140 6.63 15.31 -2.34
CA GLN A 140 5.86 14.29 -3.08
C GLN A 140 4.80 14.90 -4.00
N ARG A 141 4.17 16.01 -3.60
CA ARG A 141 3.14 16.68 -4.43
C ARG A 141 3.75 17.59 -5.50
N THR A 142 4.87 18.23 -5.22
CA THR A 142 5.49 19.22 -6.11
C THR A 142 6.53 18.61 -7.07
N ALA A 143 7.05 17.41 -6.80
CA ALA A 143 7.93 16.70 -7.72
C ALA A 143 7.20 16.18 -8.97
N PHE A 144 7.91 16.17 -10.11
CA PHE A 144 7.48 15.50 -11.32
C PHE A 144 7.31 13.99 -11.06
N GLY A 145 6.12 13.47 -11.33
CA GLY A 145 5.78 12.05 -11.13
C GLY A 145 5.79 11.58 -9.67
N GLY A 146 5.93 12.47 -8.69
CA GLY A 146 5.99 12.08 -7.27
C GLY A 146 7.20 11.20 -6.91
N LYS A 147 8.31 11.35 -7.65
CA LYS A 147 9.54 10.59 -7.40
C LYS A 147 10.10 10.85 -6.00
N ILE A 148 10.76 9.86 -5.41
CA ILE A 148 11.44 9.99 -4.12
C ILE A 148 12.94 10.21 -4.30
N SER A 149 13.54 9.60 -5.33
CA SER A 149 14.92 9.81 -5.77
C SER A 149 14.96 10.64 -7.06
N GLY A 150 16.04 11.42 -7.26
CA GLY A 150 16.20 12.26 -8.46
C GLY A 150 15.03 13.23 -8.68
N ARG A 151 14.54 13.85 -7.58
CA ARG A 151 13.35 14.71 -7.59
C ARG A 151 13.59 15.93 -8.46
N ASN A 152 12.73 16.11 -9.45
CA ASN A 152 12.67 17.30 -10.28
C ASN A 152 11.38 18.05 -10.00
N PHE A 153 11.39 19.38 -10.03
CA PHE A 153 10.18 20.17 -9.85
C PHE A 153 9.18 19.91 -10.97
N GLY A 154 7.94 19.58 -10.62
CA GLY A 154 6.88 19.28 -11.58
C GLY A 154 6.20 20.55 -12.08
N VAL A 155 6.22 20.77 -13.40
CA VAL A 155 5.48 21.87 -14.04
C VAL A 155 4.03 21.44 -14.30
N SER A 156 3.07 22.34 -14.07
CA SER A 156 1.64 22.12 -14.32
C SER A 156 1.04 23.39 -14.90
N LEU A 157 0.31 23.26 -16.01
CA LEU A 157 -0.42 24.37 -16.65
C LEU A 157 -1.91 24.42 -16.27
N ARG A 158 -2.37 23.50 -15.40
CA ARG A 158 -3.78 23.44 -14.97
C ARG A 158 -4.01 24.12 -13.62
N SER A 159 -3.21 23.75 -12.63
CA SER A 159 -3.28 24.29 -11.28
C SER A 159 -1.95 24.11 -10.54
N ALA A 160 -1.77 24.87 -9.47
CA ALA A 160 -0.69 24.67 -8.51
C ALA A 160 -0.72 23.23 -7.95
N ARG A 161 0.44 22.64 -7.71
CA ARG A 161 0.54 21.22 -7.29
C ARG A 161 0.37 21.04 -5.78
N PHE A 162 0.62 22.10 -5.03
CA PHE A 162 0.40 22.22 -3.60
C PHE A 162 -0.71 23.26 -3.35
N ASP A 163 -1.94 22.77 -3.26
CA ASP A 163 -3.13 23.52 -2.88
C ASP A 163 -3.58 23.00 -1.51
N VAL A 164 -3.36 23.81 -0.48
CA VAL A 164 -3.62 23.41 0.92
C VAL A 164 -5.11 23.27 1.20
N GLN A 165 -5.98 24.04 0.53
CA GLN A 165 -7.43 23.93 0.74
C GLN A 165 -7.94 22.58 0.25
N ALA A 166 -7.58 22.22 -0.99
CA ALA A 166 -7.93 20.90 -1.54
C ALA A 166 -7.24 19.76 -0.79
N LEU A 167 -6.00 19.96 -0.34
CA LEU A 167 -5.23 18.96 0.40
C LEU A 167 -5.78 18.74 1.82
N GLY A 168 -6.27 19.78 2.50
CA GLY A 168 -6.80 19.69 3.86
C GLY A 168 -7.93 18.68 3.98
N ALA A 169 -8.91 18.72 3.07
CA ALA A 169 -10.01 17.74 3.03
C ALA A 169 -9.49 16.29 2.85
N VAL A 170 -8.48 16.10 1.99
CA VAL A 170 -7.88 14.76 1.77
C VAL A 170 -7.12 14.29 3.00
N LEU A 171 -6.38 15.18 3.68
CA LEU A 171 -5.66 14.84 4.91
C LEU A 171 -6.63 14.47 6.04
N GLU A 172 -7.77 15.15 6.14
CA GLU A 172 -8.82 14.83 7.10
C GLU A 172 -9.45 13.46 6.83
N ASP A 173 -9.78 13.15 5.58
CA ASP A 173 -10.30 11.84 5.18
C ASP A 173 -9.31 10.72 5.54
N VAL A 174 -8.01 10.92 5.28
CA VAL A 174 -6.96 9.95 5.61
C VAL A 174 -6.78 9.82 7.11
N HIS A 175 -6.77 10.92 7.86
CA HIS A 175 -6.72 10.91 9.32
C HIS A 175 -7.85 10.04 9.91
N ARG A 176 -9.09 10.24 9.44
CA ARG A 176 -10.24 9.42 9.86
C ARG A 176 -10.09 7.95 9.47
N ARG A 177 -9.64 7.67 8.24
CA ARG A 177 -9.44 6.29 7.72
C ARG A 177 -8.39 5.50 8.50
N LEU A 178 -7.38 6.17 9.07
CA LEU A 178 -6.28 5.57 9.81
C LEU A 178 -6.60 5.29 11.30
N SER A 179 -7.76 5.70 11.80
CA SER A 179 -8.13 5.63 13.23
C SER A 179 -8.02 4.23 13.87
N ARG A 180 -8.09 3.16 13.08
CA ARG A 180 -8.06 1.75 13.53
C ARG A 180 -6.89 0.95 12.96
N VAL A 181 -5.87 1.63 12.43
CA VAL A 181 -4.82 1.03 11.62
C VAL A 181 -3.53 0.96 12.41
N VAL A 182 -2.89 -0.21 12.38
CA VAL A 182 -1.51 -0.38 12.87
C VAL A 182 -0.56 0.09 11.78
N ILE A 183 0.37 0.98 12.15
CA ILE A 183 1.39 1.50 11.24
C ILE A 183 2.74 0.94 11.68
N GLU A 184 3.34 0.10 10.83
CA GLU A 184 4.66 -0.47 11.02
C GLU A 184 5.71 0.22 10.12
N CYS A 185 6.98 0.07 10.50
CA CYS A 185 8.12 0.49 9.69
C CYS A 185 9.25 -0.53 9.83
N LEU A 186 9.05 -1.68 9.20
CA LEU A 186 9.86 -2.88 9.31
C LEU A 186 10.23 -3.42 7.92
N PRO A 187 11.29 -4.24 7.81
CA PRO A 187 11.51 -5.09 6.65
C PRO A 187 10.27 -5.95 6.38
N TRP A 188 9.92 -6.13 5.10
CA TRP A 188 8.70 -6.84 4.71
C TRP A 188 8.67 -8.29 5.23
N GLN A 189 9.84 -8.92 5.35
CA GLN A 189 10.01 -10.26 5.91
C GLN A 189 9.46 -10.35 7.34
N ASP A 190 9.77 -9.35 8.16
CA ASP A 190 9.34 -9.29 9.56
C ASP A 190 7.85 -9.04 9.66
N VAL A 191 7.30 -8.20 8.77
CA VAL A 191 5.85 -7.97 8.69
C VAL A 191 5.12 -9.27 8.37
N ILE A 192 5.53 -9.98 7.31
CA ILE A 192 4.89 -11.25 6.94
C ILE A 192 4.97 -12.24 8.10
N ARG A 193 6.16 -12.42 8.69
CA ARG A 193 6.37 -13.35 9.81
C ARG A 193 5.48 -13.05 11.02
N ARG A 194 5.32 -11.77 11.38
CA ARG A 194 4.52 -11.35 12.54
C ARG A 194 3.03 -11.62 12.34
N TYR A 195 2.51 -11.29 11.15
CA TYR A 195 1.08 -11.26 10.88
C TYR A 195 0.54 -12.49 10.14
N ASP A 196 1.38 -13.46 9.75
CA ASP A 196 0.93 -14.66 9.05
C ASP A 196 0.03 -15.54 9.92
N ARG A 197 -1.26 -15.57 9.58
CA ARG A 197 -2.34 -16.35 10.18
C ARG A 197 -3.25 -16.82 9.05
N ARG A 198 -4.03 -17.89 9.27
CA ARG A 198 -4.94 -18.43 8.25
C ARG A 198 -5.96 -17.39 7.77
N GLU A 199 -6.33 -16.47 8.64
CA GLU A 199 -7.33 -15.42 8.42
C GLU A 199 -6.71 -14.11 7.90
N THR A 200 -5.40 -14.09 7.61
CA THR A 200 -4.70 -12.91 7.09
C THR A 200 -4.66 -12.92 5.56
N LEU A 201 -5.06 -11.80 4.96
CA LEU A 201 -4.83 -11.49 3.55
C LEU A 201 -3.73 -10.42 3.44
N PHE A 202 -2.66 -10.75 2.73
CA PHE A 202 -1.60 -9.80 2.38
C PHE A 202 -1.82 -9.23 0.98
N TYR A 203 -1.65 -7.92 0.83
CA TYR A 203 -1.45 -7.31 -0.49
C TYR A 203 -0.04 -6.76 -0.59
N LEU A 204 0.73 -7.25 -1.57
CA LEU A 204 2.11 -6.88 -1.79
C LEU A 204 2.23 -6.11 -3.11
N ASP A 205 2.85 -4.94 -3.06
CA ASP A 205 3.21 -4.12 -4.23
C ASP A 205 4.67 -3.63 -4.06
N PRO A 206 5.65 -4.56 -4.09
CA PRO A 206 7.06 -4.21 -3.90
C PRO A 206 7.58 -3.41 -5.11
N PRO A 207 8.82 -2.90 -5.06
CA PRO A 207 9.51 -2.39 -6.23
C PRO A 207 9.51 -3.38 -7.41
N TYR A 208 9.34 -2.87 -8.63
CA TYR A 208 9.10 -3.68 -9.82
C TYR A 208 10.40 -4.17 -10.42
N TRP A 209 10.37 -5.34 -11.08
CA TRP A 209 11.56 -5.91 -11.72
C TRP A 209 12.16 -4.93 -12.74
N GLY A 210 13.44 -4.60 -12.59
CA GLY A 210 14.13 -3.62 -13.43
C GLY A 210 13.84 -2.14 -13.10
N CYS A 211 13.01 -1.86 -12.10
CA CYS A 211 12.70 -0.52 -11.59
C CYS A 211 13.17 -0.33 -10.14
N GLU A 212 14.12 -1.14 -9.67
CA GLU A 212 14.56 -1.19 -8.28
C GLU A 212 15.17 0.14 -7.80
N ARG A 213 15.79 0.90 -8.72
CA ARG A 213 16.45 2.18 -8.44
C ARG A 213 15.49 3.38 -8.32
N ASP A 214 14.23 3.21 -8.67
CA ASP A 214 13.23 4.29 -8.59
C ASP A 214 12.69 4.48 -7.16
N TYR A 215 12.96 3.52 -6.27
CA TYR A 215 12.54 3.54 -4.87
C TYR A 215 13.72 3.92 -3.97
N ALA A 216 13.45 4.60 -2.86
CA ALA A 216 14.48 4.98 -1.90
C ALA A 216 14.97 3.81 -1.02
N ALA A 217 14.20 2.72 -0.99
CA ALA A 217 14.50 1.52 -0.22
C ALA A 217 15.32 0.52 -1.05
N PRO A 218 16.37 -0.11 -0.49
CA PRO A 218 17.14 -1.13 -1.19
C PRO A 218 16.28 -2.38 -1.41
N PHE A 219 15.91 -2.64 -2.67
CA PHE A 219 15.24 -3.87 -3.09
C PHE A 219 16.07 -4.51 -4.20
N SER A 220 16.80 -5.58 -3.87
CA SER A 220 17.63 -6.31 -4.85
C SER A 220 16.83 -7.39 -5.56
N ARG A 221 17.36 -7.91 -6.68
CA ARG A 221 16.72 -9.01 -7.41
C ARG A 221 16.56 -10.28 -6.58
N ASP A 222 17.52 -10.55 -5.69
CA ASP A 222 17.49 -11.70 -4.78
C ASP A 222 16.27 -11.67 -3.84
N GLN A 223 15.71 -10.48 -3.57
CA GLN A 223 14.49 -10.37 -2.75
C GLN A 223 13.25 -10.94 -3.45
N PHE A 224 13.21 -11.03 -4.79
CA PHE A 224 12.09 -11.69 -5.47
C PHE A 224 12.10 -13.20 -5.21
N GLU A 225 13.27 -13.85 -5.21
CA GLU A 225 13.40 -15.27 -4.89
C GLU A 225 13.12 -15.55 -3.41
N GLU A 226 13.60 -14.68 -2.52
CA GLU A 226 13.28 -14.73 -1.08
C GLU A 226 11.77 -14.57 -0.85
N MET A 227 11.13 -13.64 -1.55
CA MET A 227 9.69 -13.41 -1.48
C MET A 227 8.92 -14.63 -1.97
N ALA A 228 9.26 -15.19 -3.13
CA ALA A 228 8.62 -16.40 -3.62
C ALA A 228 8.76 -17.56 -2.63
N THR A 229 9.93 -17.71 -2.00
CA THR A 229 10.17 -18.74 -0.98
C THR A 229 9.35 -18.51 0.29
N THR A 230 9.28 -17.27 0.77
CA THR A 230 8.49 -16.89 1.95
C THR A 230 7.00 -17.12 1.70
N LEU A 231 6.50 -16.70 0.53
CA LEU A 231 5.09 -16.82 0.16
C LEU A 231 4.65 -18.28 -0.06
N ARG A 232 5.56 -19.18 -0.46
CA ARG A 232 5.27 -20.63 -0.56
C ARG A 232 4.95 -21.24 0.81
N GLY A 233 5.51 -20.70 1.88
CA GLY A 233 5.31 -21.18 3.26
C GLY A 233 4.18 -20.47 4.03
N LEU A 234 3.43 -19.58 3.37
CA LEU A 234 2.43 -18.73 4.01
C LEU A 234 1.21 -19.55 4.51
N LYS A 235 0.72 -19.27 5.72
CA LYS A 235 -0.54 -19.84 6.23
C LYS A 235 -1.76 -19.09 5.71
N GLY A 236 -1.64 -17.77 5.56
CA GLY A 236 -2.67 -16.89 5.03
C GLY A 236 -2.74 -16.90 3.50
N ARG A 237 -3.45 -15.92 2.96
CA ARG A 237 -3.54 -15.67 1.52
C ARG A 237 -2.77 -14.43 1.15
N PHE A 238 -2.35 -14.35 -0.11
CA PHE A 238 -1.73 -13.14 -0.63
C PHE A 238 -2.20 -12.80 -2.05
N ILE A 239 -2.12 -11.52 -2.37
CA ILE A 239 -2.12 -11.00 -3.73
C ILE A 239 -0.87 -10.14 -3.90
N LEU A 240 -0.05 -10.45 -4.89
CA LEU A 240 1.17 -9.73 -5.24
C LEU A 240 1.00 -9.09 -6.63
N SER A 241 1.33 -7.81 -6.77
CA SER A 241 1.32 -7.10 -8.05
C SER A 241 2.74 -6.83 -8.54
N LEU A 242 3.02 -7.17 -9.80
CA LEU A 242 4.30 -6.94 -10.46
C LEU A 242 4.11 -6.60 -11.95
N ASN A 243 5.17 -6.16 -12.63
CA ASN A 243 5.19 -6.06 -14.09
C ASN A 243 5.16 -7.45 -14.74
N ASP A 244 4.51 -7.56 -15.91
CA ASP A 244 4.49 -8.82 -16.66
C ASP A 244 5.83 -9.01 -17.39
N ARG A 245 6.72 -9.82 -16.81
CA ARG A 245 8.04 -10.13 -17.33
C ARG A 245 8.32 -11.63 -17.26
N PRO A 246 9.08 -12.22 -18.20
CA PRO A 246 9.49 -13.61 -18.13
C PRO A 246 10.12 -13.97 -16.78
N GLU A 247 11.02 -13.13 -16.27
CA GLU A 247 11.73 -13.38 -15.01
C GLU A 247 10.78 -13.40 -13.81
N VAL A 248 9.77 -12.51 -13.79
CA VAL A 248 8.72 -12.53 -12.76
C VAL A 248 7.90 -13.81 -12.86
N ARG A 249 7.51 -14.22 -14.08
CA ARG A 249 6.75 -15.46 -14.27
C ARG A 249 7.55 -16.69 -13.85
N ASP A 250 8.85 -16.71 -14.09
CA ASP A 250 9.74 -17.82 -13.73
C ASP A 250 9.91 -17.92 -12.20
N VAL A 251 10.24 -16.80 -11.53
CA VAL A 251 10.43 -16.77 -10.07
C VAL A 251 9.16 -17.19 -9.31
N PHE A 252 7.99 -16.82 -9.85
CA PHE A 252 6.69 -17.07 -9.22
C PHE A 252 5.88 -18.19 -9.91
N ALA A 253 6.52 -19.05 -10.72
CA ALA A 253 5.84 -20.09 -11.51
C ALA A 253 5.02 -21.10 -10.68
N GLY A 254 5.33 -21.24 -9.39
CA GLY A 254 4.59 -22.10 -8.46
C GLY A 254 3.26 -21.53 -7.95
N PHE A 255 2.86 -20.34 -8.39
CA PHE A 255 1.63 -19.66 -7.97
C PHE A 255 0.65 -19.45 -9.13
N THR A 256 -0.57 -19.04 -8.81
CA THR A 256 -1.53 -18.60 -9.83
C THR A 256 -1.09 -17.22 -10.32
N ILE A 257 -0.90 -17.08 -11.64
CA ILE A 257 -0.50 -15.81 -12.28
C ILE A 257 -1.59 -15.37 -13.26
N GLU A 258 -2.20 -14.22 -12.99
CA GLU A 258 -3.20 -13.58 -13.84
C GLU A 258 -2.62 -12.31 -14.50
N GLY A 259 -2.75 -12.18 -15.81
CA GLY A 259 -2.35 -10.97 -16.53
C GLY A 259 -3.40 -9.88 -16.47
N ILE A 260 -2.98 -8.62 -16.27
CA ILE A 260 -3.86 -7.46 -16.25
C ILE A 260 -3.58 -6.51 -17.42
N ASP A 261 -4.61 -6.30 -18.24
CA ASP A 261 -4.60 -5.30 -19.30
C ASP A 261 -4.73 -3.89 -18.72
N VAL A 262 -3.61 -3.19 -18.58
CA VAL A 262 -3.61 -1.78 -18.18
C VAL A 262 -3.66 -0.92 -19.45
N ALA A 263 -4.87 -0.58 -19.91
CA ALA A 263 -5.05 0.39 -20.97
C ALA A 263 -4.56 1.77 -20.51
N TYR A 264 -3.32 2.12 -20.88
CA TYR A 264 -2.88 3.52 -20.89
C TYR A 264 -2.93 3.99 -22.34
N SER A 265 -3.79 4.96 -22.59
CA SER A 265 -3.90 5.71 -23.82
C SER A 265 -2.62 6.50 -24.10
N VAL A 266 -1.67 5.89 -24.82
CA VAL A 266 -0.94 6.50 -25.94
C VAL A 266 -0.44 5.34 -26.80
N ALA A 267 -0.93 5.27 -28.04
CA ALA A 267 -0.54 4.28 -29.02
C ALA A 267 0.97 4.34 -29.31
N ARG A 268 1.64 3.18 -29.25
CA ARG A 268 2.77 2.85 -30.11
C ARG A 268 2.72 1.36 -30.45
N LYS A 269 2.73 1.07 -31.76
CA LYS A 269 2.87 -0.27 -32.33
C LYS A 269 4.26 -0.83 -32.01
N ALA A 270 4.29 -2.13 -31.67
CA ALA A 270 5.08 -3.19 -32.32
C ALA A 270 5.86 -4.10 -31.34
N SER A 271 5.79 -5.39 -31.70
CA SER A 271 6.52 -6.57 -31.22
C SER A 271 6.00 -7.26 -29.95
N ASP A 272 5.76 -8.55 -30.11
CA ASP A 272 4.91 -9.42 -29.31
C ASP A 272 5.76 -10.14 -28.24
N GLN A 273 6.13 -9.42 -27.17
CA GLN A 273 6.56 -10.00 -25.89
C GLN A 273 6.04 -9.14 -24.73
N GLY A 274 5.03 -9.65 -24.02
CA GLY A 274 4.33 -8.97 -22.92
C GLY A 274 2.92 -8.53 -23.31
N ARG A 275 1.98 -9.48 -23.40
CA ARG A 275 0.57 -9.21 -23.73
C ARG A 275 -0.11 -8.31 -22.69
N PHE A 276 0.31 -8.42 -21.43
CA PHE A 276 -0.18 -7.58 -20.32
C PHE A 276 0.93 -6.66 -19.82
N LYS A 277 0.57 -5.54 -19.18
CA LYS A 277 1.57 -4.64 -18.58
C LYS A 277 1.97 -5.08 -17.17
N GLU A 278 1.07 -5.78 -16.49
CA GLU A 278 1.20 -6.18 -15.09
C GLU A 278 0.57 -7.55 -14.87
N VAL A 279 0.99 -8.24 -13.80
CA VAL A 279 0.43 -9.51 -13.34
C VAL A 279 0.01 -9.40 -11.88
N LEU A 280 -1.04 -10.15 -11.53
CA LEU A 280 -1.37 -10.50 -10.15
C LEU A 280 -0.97 -11.95 -9.89
N ILE A 281 -0.35 -12.17 -8.74
CA ILE A 281 0.17 -13.46 -8.32
C ILE A 281 -0.48 -13.81 -6.97
N SER A 282 -0.99 -15.03 -6.82
CA SER A 282 -1.66 -15.47 -5.59
C SER A 282 -1.50 -16.97 -5.33
N ASN A 283 -1.60 -17.39 -4.06
CA ASN A 283 -1.77 -18.80 -3.65
C ASN A 283 -3.24 -19.21 -3.57
#